data_AF-A0A1N6QD12-F1
#
_entry.id   AF-A0A1N6QD12-F1
#
_cell.length_a   1.000
_cell.length_b   1.000
_cell.length_c   1.000
_cell.angle_alpha   90.00
_cell.angle_beta   90.00
_cell.angle_gamma   90.00
#
_symmetry.space_group_name_H-M   'P 1'
#
loop_
_entity.id
_entity.type
_entity.pdbx_description
1 polymer ?
#
loop_
_entity_poly.entity_id
_entity_poly.type
_entity_poly.pdbx_seq_one_letter_code
_entity_poly.pdbx_strand_id
1 'polypeptide(L)'
;MFNPKNAIAYLVNDLPDAETLQSALAEHPFRPRGSQELSSMGWATPCKDATDGLVFDAHGWLLIGLKYEEADLKAAVVREQLANRVDDIEQEESRKVYRKEKLQLKDEVVLDLLPRAFNTHRMTYALLNPEKPYLFIEATSHKRAEELLNALREALGSLKVALPLTSLSADKVMTGWLTGEQMPNEWALGDECELRDPMAEGGKIAARGQELMSKEITAHIEGGYLVKRLALEYGQVIEFVLHEDLSIHRIRLTEEFRDQIDADTPDDVIAALDAAVWRWGTDLTRLMNSLVDAMGGIPDQDSFQLVQEQDDIPAGPLTLSASVGKASEKAVMITSKLYQMRQQQIFLGGEERFKQSVEHYRPMFEQVMADQKCDPIKALITLLDNAKGHQNEGMLMHVLSAVACELAEPSLGEAA
;
A
#
# COMPACT_ATOMS: atom_id res chain seq x y z
N MET A 1 -24.11 -9.33 -2.72
CA MET A 1 -23.11 -10.42 -2.58
C MET A 1 -21.71 -9.81 -2.55
N PHE A 2 -20.83 -10.30 -1.67
CA PHE A 2 -19.44 -9.84 -1.59
C PHE A 2 -18.70 -10.13 -2.91
N ASN A 3 -18.09 -9.09 -3.50
CA ASN A 3 -17.39 -9.15 -4.78
C ASN A 3 -16.31 -8.06 -4.78
N PRO A 4 -15.12 -8.33 -4.23
CA PRO A 4 -14.07 -7.35 -4.04
C PRO A 4 -13.65 -6.78 -5.39
N LYS A 5 -13.58 -5.45 -5.50
CA LYS A 5 -13.11 -4.79 -6.73
C LYS A 5 -11.62 -4.52 -6.72
N ASN A 6 -11.01 -4.55 -5.55
CA ASN A 6 -9.58 -4.36 -5.34
C ASN A 6 -9.18 -5.18 -4.12
N ALA A 7 -7.92 -5.54 -4.01
CA ALA A 7 -7.37 -6.22 -2.85
C ALA A 7 -5.95 -5.72 -2.59
N ILE A 8 -5.67 -5.39 -1.34
CA ILE A 8 -4.31 -5.25 -0.82
C ILE A 8 -4.14 -6.40 0.18
N ALA A 9 -3.16 -7.26 -0.08
CA ALA A 9 -2.84 -8.37 0.81
C ALA A 9 -1.81 -7.93 1.84
N TYR A 10 -2.04 -8.35 3.07
CA TYR A 10 -1.09 -8.23 4.16
C TYR A 10 -0.77 -9.62 4.68
N LEU A 11 0.50 -9.89 4.93
CA LEU A 11 0.94 -11.01 5.74
C LEU A 11 0.52 -10.75 7.19
N VAL A 12 -0.06 -11.76 7.82
CA VAL A 12 -0.57 -11.68 9.18
C VAL A 12 -0.29 -12.98 9.91
N ASN A 13 0.01 -12.86 11.20
CA ASN A 13 0.18 -13.99 12.11
C ASN A 13 -0.82 -13.87 13.26
N ASP A 14 -1.15 -15.02 13.87
CA ASP A 14 -1.90 -15.09 15.13
C ASP A 14 -3.28 -14.40 15.09
N LEU A 15 -4.03 -14.60 13.99
CA LEU A 15 -5.40 -14.11 13.90
C LEU A 15 -6.32 -14.90 14.85
N PRO A 16 -7.28 -14.22 15.53
CA PRO A 16 -8.25 -14.88 16.39
C PRO A 16 -9.29 -15.67 15.60
N ASP A 17 -9.96 -16.61 16.27
CA ASP A 17 -11.14 -17.28 15.72
C ASP A 17 -12.35 -16.34 15.56
N ALA A 18 -13.39 -16.85 14.91
CA ALA A 18 -14.59 -16.07 14.58
C ALA A 18 -15.30 -15.50 15.82
N GLU A 19 -15.39 -16.27 16.91
CA GLU A 19 -16.10 -15.87 18.14
C GLU A 19 -15.33 -14.78 18.89
N THR A 20 -14.02 -14.94 19.02
CA THR A 20 -13.13 -13.94 19.64
C THR A 20 -13.12 -12.65 18.82
N LEU A 21 -13.03 -12.76 17.49
CA LEU A 21 -13.10 -11.62 16.59
C LEU A 21 -14.45 -10.90 16.74
N GLN A 22 -15.57 -11.63 16.68
CA GLN A 22 -16.91 -11.08 16.83
C GLN A 22 -17.06 -10.30 18.14
N SER A 23 -16.54 -10.84 19.24
CA SER A 23 -16.58 -10.19 20.56
C SER A 23 -15.76 -8.90 20.58
N ALA A 24 -14.54 -8.93 20.04
CA ALA A 24 -13.66 -7.76 19.96
C ALA A 24 -14.25 -6.63 19.10
N LEU A 25 -14.81 -6.97 17.94
CA LEU A 25 -15.44 -5.97 17.05
C LEU A 25 -16.70 -5.35 17.68
N ALA A 26 -17.42 -6.10 18.51
CA ALA A 26 -18.64 -5.64 19.18
C ALA A 26 -18.38 -4.54 20.24
N GLU A 27 -17.13 -4.36 20.70
CA GLU A 27 -16.74 -3.25 21.57
C GLU A 27 -16.60 -1.92 20.80
N HIS A 28 -16.42 -1.98 19.48
CA HIS A 28 -16.23 -0.80 18.62
C HIS A 28 -17.25 -0.74 17.46
N PRO A 29 -18.57 -0.83 17.74
CA PRO A 29 -19.58 -0.87 16.69
C PRO A 29 -19.69 0.48 15.98
N PHE A 30 -20.13 0.44 14.73
CA PHE A 30 -20.45 1.64 13.98
C PHE A 30 -21.56 2.43 14.69
N ARG A 31 -21.27 3.70 14.97
CA ARG A 31 -22.26 4.69 15.37
C ARG A 31 -22.45 5.74 14.28
N PRO A 32 -23.68 6.20 14.04
CA PRO A 32 -23.89 7.37 13.20
C PRO A 32 -23.10 8.59 13.69
N ARG A 33 -22.66 9.41 12.75
CA ARG A 33 -22.00 10.70 12.96
C ARG A 33 -22.91 11.62 13.75
N GLY A 34 -22.35 12.27 14.78
CA GLY A 34 -23.02 13.35 15.50
C GLY A 34 -23.20 14.60 14.61
N SER A 35 -24.17 15.45 14.92
CA SER A 35 -24.47 16.65 14.10
C SER A 35 -23.29 17.60 13.90
N GLN A 36 -22.33 17.60 14.84
CA GLN A 36 -21.13 18.44 14.84
C GLN A 36 -19.82 17.66 14.57
N GLU A 37 -19.90 16.37 14.26
CA GLU A 37 -18.72 15.56 13.92
C GLU A 37 -18.48 15.58 12.42
N LEU A 38 -17.25 15.69 11.93
CA LEU A 38 -16.98 15.64 10.48
C LEU A 38 -17.15 14.24 9.90
N SER A 39 -16.82 13.22 10.69
CA SER A 39 -16.92 11.82 10.31
C SER A 39 -17.05 10.91 11.53
N SER A 40 -17.57 9.71 11.30
CA SER A 40 -17.62 8.60 12.26
C SER A 40 -17.21 7.31 11.55
N MET A 41 -16.67 6.36 12.32
CA MET A 41 -16.24 5.06 11.82
C MET A 41 -16.47 3.99 12.88
N GLY A 42 -16.77 2.76 12.45
CA GLY A 42 -16.83 1.60 13.34
C GLY A 42 -17.29 0.34 12.62
N TRP A 43 -17.30 -0.78 13.33
CA TRP A 43 -17.61 -2.09 12.77
C TRP A 43 -19.10 -2.25 12.49
N ALA A 44 -19.42 -2.75 11.31
CA ALA A 44 -20.80 -2.99 10.90
C ALA A 44 -20.91 -4.36 10.23
N THR A 45 -22.13 -4.91 10.23
CA THR A 45 -22.38 -6.17 9.51
C THR A 45 -21.94 -6.05 8.05
N PRO A 46 -21.16 -7.02 7.54
CA PRO A 46 -20.69 -6.99 6.16
C PRO A 46 -21.85 -7.18 5.16
N CYS A 47 -22.94 -7.84 5.59
CA CYS A 47 -24.14 -8.03 4.78
C CYS A 47 -25.39 -8.09 5.65
N LYS A 48 -26.13 -6.98 5.70
CA LYS A 48 -27.36 -6.83 6.50
C LYS A 48 -28.45 -7.83 6.15
N ASP A 49 -28.52 -8.23 4.88
CA ASP A 49 -29.56 -9.15 4.41
C ASP A 49 -29.23 -10.62 4.74
N ALA A 50 -27.99 -10.91 5.15
CA ALA A 50 -27.51 -12.25 5.47
C ALA A 50 -27.19 -12.47 6.95
N THR A 51 -26.69 -11.45 7.65
CA THR A 51 -26.28 -11.58 9.05
C THR A 51 -26.44 -10.28 9.82
N ASP A 52 -26.83 -10.39 11.08
CA ASP A 52 -26.79 -9.31 12.06
C ASP A 52 -25.42 -9.23 12.78
N GLY A 53 -24.56 -10.24 12.58
CA GLY A 53 -23.20 -10.30 13.12
C GLY A 53 -22.23 -9.33 12.45
N LEU A 54 -21.13 -9.02 13.13
CA LEU A 54 -20.04 -8.16 12.63
C LEU A 54 -19.00 -8.98 11.85
N VAL A 55 -18.97 -10.28 12.09
CA VAL A 55 -18.18 -11.28 11.39
C VAL A 55 -19.13 -12.22 10.66
N PHE A 56 -18.87 -12.47 9.39
CA PHE A 56 -19.50 -13.52 8.62
C PHE A 56 -18.47 -14.62 8.35
N ASP A 57 -18.72 -15.83 8.85
CA ASP A 57 -17.86 -17.00 8.66
C ASP A 57 -18.40 -17.87 7.53
N ALA A 58 -17.57 -18.08 6.52
CA ALA A 58 -17.81 -19.01 5.42
C ALA A 58 -16.67 -20.05 5.37
N HIS A 59 -16.87 -21.18 6.03
CA HIS A 59 -15.90 -22.29 6.08
C HIS A 59 -14.48 -21.84 6.50
N GLY A 60 -14.38 -21.02 7.55
CA GLY A 60 -13.13 -20.49 8.08
C GLY A 60 -12.64 -19.20 7.42
N TRP A 61 -13.27 -18.76 6.33
CA TRP A 61 -13.08 -17.42 5.79
C TRP A 61 -13.99 -16.43 6.49
N LEU A 62 -13.39 -15.48 7.20
CA LEU A 62 -14.06 -14.46 7.98
C LEU A 62 -14.11 -13.16 7.19
N LEU A 63 -15.32 -12.69 6.90
CA LEU A 63 -15.57 -11.39 6.27
C LEU A 63 -16.02 -10.39 7.34
N ILE A 64 -15.36 -9.23 7.37
CA ILE A 64 -15.68 -8.11 8.27
C ILE A 64 -15.86 -6.81 7.49
N GLY A 65 -16.66 -5.88 8.03
CA GLY A 65 -16.97 -4.60 7.40
C GLY A 65 -16.68 -3.42 8.32
N LEU A 66 -15.80 -2.52 7.89
CA LEU A 66 -15.57 -1.24 8.54
C LEU A 66 -16.37 -0.14 7.82
N LYS A 67 -17.36 0.40 8.51
CA LYS A 67 -18.21 1.46 7.96
C LYS A 67 -17.66 2.82 8.34
N TYR A 68 -17.49 3.66 7.34
CA TYR A 68 -17.13 5.07 7.47
C TYR A 68 -18.30 5.93 7.02
N GLU A 69 -18.57 6.99 7.77
CA GLU A 69 -19.57 8.02 7.47
C GLU A 69 -18.91 9.39 7.60
N GLU A 70 -19.12 10.27 6.63
CA GLU A 70 -18.63 11.65 6.66
C GLU A 70 -19.73 12.63 6.22
N ALA A 71 -19.59 13.88 6.65
CA ALA A 71 -20.42 14.97 6.18
C ALA A 71 -20.04 15.33 4.72
N ASP A 72 -20.99 15.27 3.80
CA ASP A 72 -20.84 15.73 2.41
C ASP A 72 -20.85 17.27 2.35
N LEU A 73 -19.72 17.85 2.77
CA LEU A 73 -19.46 19.28 2.71
C LEU A 73 -18.61 19.60 1.48
N LYS A 74 -19.28 19.80 0.35
CA LYS A 74 -18.62 20.20 -0.89
C LYS A 74 -17.83 21.49 -0.69
N ALA A 75 -16.54 21.45 -1.03
CA ALA A 75 -15.63 22.60 -0.89
C ALA A 75 -16.10 23.85 -1.65
N ALA A 76 -16.93 23.71 -2.68
CA ALA A 76 -17.57 24.83 -3.37
C ALA A 76 -18.57 25.58 -2.47
N VAL A 77 -19.42 24.86 -1.74
CA VAL A 77 -20.43 25.43 -0.84
C VAL A 77 -19.78 26.17 0.32
N VAL A 78 -18.74 25.58 0.92
CA VAL A 78 -17.98 26.23 2.01
C VAL A 78 -17.33 27.53 1.52
N ARG A 79 -16.76 27.53 0.31
CA ARG A 79 -16.13 28.72 -0.28
C ARG A 79 -17.14 29.83 -0.57
N GLU A 80 -18.31 29.48 -1.09
CA GLU A 80 -19.39 30.44 -1.37
C GLU A 80 -19.91 31.08 -0.08
N GLN A 81 -20.22 30.28 0.94
CA GLN A 81 -20.70 30.80 2.23
C GLN A 81 -19.64 31.64 2.94
N LEU A 82 -18.36 31.25 2.87
CA LEU A 82 -17.26 32.06 3.38
C LEU A 82 -17.13 33.39 2.63
N ALA A 83 -17.28 33.40 1.31
CA ALA A 83 -17.22 34.62 0.51
C ALA A 83 -18.35 35.58 0.91
N ASN A 84 -19.59 35.09 1.05
CA ASN A 84 -20.72 35.91 1.49
C ASN A 84 -20.46 36.54 2.88
N ARG A 85 -19.99 35.74 3.85
CA ARG A 85 -19.69 36.21 5.22
C ARG A 85 -18.56 37.25 5.24
N VAL A 86 -17.57 37.09 4.37
CA VAL A 86 -16.50 38.08 4.19
C VAL A 86 -17.08 39.36 3.59
N ASP A 87 -17.88 39.26 2.52
CA ASP A 87 -18.47 40.42 1.84
C ASP A 87 -19.38 41.22 2.79
N ASP A 88 -20.16 40.55 3.64
CA ASP A 88 -21.01 41.19 4.65
C ASP A 88 -20.16 42.01 5.65
N ILE A 89 -19.08 41.44 6.20
CA ILE A 89 -18.17 42.13 7.13
C ILE A 89 -17.48 43.32 6.44
N GLU A 90 -17.03 43.15 5.19
CA GLU A 90 -16.35 44.23 4.47
C GLU A 90 -17.30 45.40 4.16
N GLN A 91 -18.59 45.12 3.93
CA GLN A 91 -19.62 46.14 3.72
C GLN A 91 -20.00 46.86 5.02
N GLU A 92 -20.21 46.11 6.11
CA GLU A 92 -20.66 46.68 7.39
C GLU A 92 -19.55 47.46 8.11
N GLU A 93 -18.32 46.94 8.11
CA GLU A 93 -17.22 47.50 8.89
C GLU A 93 -16.27 48.39 8.06
N SER A 94 -16.48 48.47 6.74
CA SER A 94 -15.64 49.24 5.80
C SER A 94 -14.15 48.91 5.90
N ARG A 95 -13.82 47.65 6.22
CA ARG A 95 -12.44 47.14 6.30
C ARG A 95 -12.30 45.83 5.55
N LYS A 96 -11.06 45.40 5.29
CA LYS A 96 -10.76 44.09 4.68
C LYS A 96 -10.66 42.98 5.72
N VAL A 97 -11.14 41.79 5.35
CA VAL A 97 -10.96 40.56 6.14
C VAL A 97 -9.65 39.88 5.73
N TYR A 98 -8.73 39.72 6.68
CA TYR A 98 -7.42 39.15 6.42
C TYR A 98 -7.36 37.64 6.71
N ARG A 99 -6.27 36.98 6.29
CA ARG A 99 -6.11 35.52 6.30
C ARG A 99 -6.50 34.83 7.61
N LYS A 100 -6.09 35.38 8.76
CA LYS A 100 -6.37 34.78 10.08
C LYS A 100 -7.87 34.73 10.36
N GLU A 101 -8.57 35.83 10.11
CA GLU A 101 -10.01 35.95 10.32
C GLU A 101 -10.79 35.12 9.28
N LYS A 102 -10.35 35.09 8.02
CA LYS A 102 -10.93 34.18 7.00
C LYS A 102 -10.85 32.72 7.41
N LEU A 103 -9.79 32.29 8.09
CA LEU A 103 -9.67 30.91 8.58
C LEU A 103 -10.68 30.64 9.71
N GLN A 104 -10.83 31.58 10.65
CA GLN A 104 -11.82 31.47 11.72
C GLN A 104 -13.26 31.44 11.16
N LEU A 105 -13.58 32.35 10.24
CA LEU A 105 -14.88 32.36 9.56
C LEU A 105 -15.13 31.09 8.77
N LYS A 106 -14.09 30.48 8.18
CA LYS A 106 -14.23 29.20 7.48
C LYS A 106 -14.61 28.09 8.45
N ASP A 107 -13.97 28.03 9.62
CA ASP A 107 -14.28 27.02 10.64
C ASP A 107 -15.71 27.21 11.18
N GLU A 108 -16.14 28.45 11.40
CA GLU A 108 -17.53 28.78 11.77
C GLU A 108 -18.53 28.37 10.69
N VAL A 109 -18.24 28.67 9.42
CA VAL A 109 -19.08 28.24 8.29
C VAL A 109 -19.19 26.71 8.24
N VAL A 110 -18.11 25.99 8.51
CA VAL A 110 -18.15 24.52 8.57
C VAL A 110 -19.05 24.06 9.72
N LEU A 111 -18.92 24.61 10.92
CA LEU A 111 -19.76 24.28 12.08
C LEU A 111 -21.25 24.58 11.84
N ASP A 112 -21.56 25.66 11.12
CA ASP A 112 -22.93 26.04 10.76
C ASP A 112 -23.54 25.12 9.71
N LEU A 113 -22.71 24.62 8.78
CA LEU A 113 -23.15 23.74 7.70
C LEU A 113 -23.23 22.26 8.11
N LEU A 114 -22.42 21.83 9.09
CA LEU A 114 -22.32 20.42 9.52
C LEU A 114 -23.64 19.74 9.88
N PRO A 115 -24.57 20.39 10.63
CA PRO A 115 -25.88 19.81 10.95
C PRO A 115 -26.81 19.65 9.74
N ARG A 116 -26.54 20.40 8.65
CA ARG A 116 -27.35 20.43 7.42
C ARG A 116 -26.73 19.59 6.30
N ALA A 117 -25.50 19.14 6.48
CA ALA A 117 -24.79 18.33 5.50
C ALA A 117 -25.47 16.95 5.37
N PHE A 118 -25.61 16.50 4.13
CA PHE A 118 -25.93 15.09 3.88
C PHE A 118 -24.74 14.22 4.31
N ASN A 119 -24.97 12.93 4.53
CA ASN A 119 -23.92 12.00 4.89
C ASN A 119 -23.57 11.12 3.68
N THR A 120 -22.27 10.94 3.44
CA THR A 120 -21.77 9.89 2.54
C THR A 120 -21.30 8.72 3.39
N HIS A 121 -21.53 7.52 2.85
CA HIS A 121 -21.11 6.28 3.51
C HIS A 121 -20.16 5.50 2.62
N ARG A 122 -19.23 4.83 3.27
CA ARG A 122 -18.27 3.93 2.63
C ARG A 122 -18.12 2.68 3.50
N MET A 123 -18.16 1.51 2.90
CA MET A 123 -17.75 0.27 3.56
C MET A 123 -16.39 -0.14 3.03
N THR A 124 -15.46 -0.49 3.92
CA THR A 124 -14.21 -1.18 3.57
C THR A 124 -14.29 -2.57 4.14
N TYR A 125 -14.17 -3.57 3.29
CA TYR A 125 -14.22 -4.97 3.70
C TYR A 125 -12.83 -5.52 3.93
N ALA A 126 -12.72 -6.46 4.87
CA ALA A 126 -11.54 -7.30 4.99
C ALA A 126 -11.95 -8.76 5.05
N LEU A 127 -11.15 -9.60 4.40
CA LEU A 127 -11.31 -11.03 4.31
C LEU A 127 -10.07 -11.69 4.88
N LEU A 128 -10.26 -12.55 5.87
CA LEU A 128 -9.18 -13.18 6.61
C LEU A 128 -9.53 -14.63 6.95
N ASN A 129 -8.51 -15.45 7.15
CA ASN A 129 -8.68 -16.82 7.60
C ASN A 129 -7.56 -17.12 8.59
N PRO A 130 -7.87 -17.50 9.85
CA PRO A 130 -6.86 -17.75 10.87
C PRO A 130 -5.83 -18.83 10.52
N GLU A 131 -6.17 -19.75 9.61
CA GLU A 131 -5.27 -20.81 9.12
C GLU A 131 -4.45 -20.39 7.90
N LYS A 132 -4.65 -19.19 7.36
CA LYS A 132 -3.95 -18.68 6.18
C LYS A 132 -3.10 -17.46 6.53
N PRO A 133 -1.96 -17.24 5.85
CA PRO A 133 -1.05 -16.16 6.19
C PRO A 133 -1.49 -14.79 5.67
N TYR A 134 -2.68 -14.67 5.06
CA TYR A 134 -3.12 -13.44 4.39
C TYR A 134 -4.36 -12.82 5.03
N LEU A 135 -4.31 -11.50 5.15
CA LEU A 135 -5.43 -10.60 5.36
C LEU A 135 -5.61 -9.77 4.08
N PHE A 136 -6.73 -9.97 3.38
CA PHE A 136 -7.07 -9.20 2.19
C PHE A 136 -7.97 -8.03 2.56
N ILE A 137 -7.60 -6.81 2.19
CA ILE A 137 -8.41 -5.62 2.42
C ILE A 137 -8.91 -5.07 1.08
N GLU A 138 -10.22 -4.87 0.96
CA GLU A 138 -10.83 -4.26 -0.22
C GLU A 138 -10.61 -2.75 -0.23
N ALA A 139 -9.45 -2.33 -0.71
CA ALA A 139 -9.05 -0.93 -0.76
C ALA A 139 -8.32 -0.60 -2.08
N THR A 140 -8.50 0.64 -2.53
CA THR A 140 -7.81 1.21 -3.70
C THR A 140 -6.51 1.94 -3.34
N SER A 141 -6.15 1.97 -2.05
CA SER A 141 -4.98 2.70 -1.56
C SER A 141 -4.57 2.18 -0.19
N HIS A 142 -3.27 2.16 0.06
CA HIS A 142 -2.70 1.81 1.37
C HIS A 142 -3.28 2.66 2.51
N LYS A 143 -3.50 3.97 2.33
CA LYS A 143 -4.13 4.81 3.35
C LYS A 143 -5.47 4.25 3.84
N ARG A 144 -6.32 3.81 2.92
CA ARG A 144 -7.64 3.23 3.23
C ARG A 144 -7.51 1.86 3.90
N ALA A 145 -6.51 1.06 3.51
CA ALA A 145 -6.25 -0.21 4.16
C ALA A 145 -5.73 -0.01 5.60
N GLU A 146 -4.83 0.94 5.81
CA GLU A 146 -4.32 1.32 7.14
C GLU A 146 -5.43 1.83 8.06
N GLU A 147 -6.41 2.57 7.55
CA GLU A 147 -7.60 2.95 8.34
C GLU A 147 -8.32 1.72 8.92
N LEU A 148 -8.45 0.63 8.13
CA LEU A 148 -9.04 -0.62 8.59
C LEU A 148 -8.13 -1.37 9.56
N LEU A 149 -6.84 -1.47 9.25
CA LEU A 149 -5.85 -2.13 10.11
C LEU A 149 -5.73 -1.47 11.48
N ASN A 150 -5.81 -0.14 11.53
CA ASN A 150 -5.78 0.61 12.79
C ASN A 150 -7.02 0.35 13.63
N ALA A 151 -8.22 0.36 13.03
CA ALA A 151 -9.45 -0.01 13.73
C ALA A 151 -9.39 -1.47 14.24
N LEU A 152 -8.81 -2.38 13.44
CA LEU A 152 -8.71 -3.79 13.82
C LEU A 152 -7.70 -3.98 14.95
N ARG A 153 -6.59 -3.23 14.93
CA ARG A 153 -5.60 -3.21 16.02
C ARG A 153 -6.17 -2.63 17.30
N GLU A 154 -7.04 -1.62 17.21
CA GLU A 154 -7.75 -1.05 18.36
C GLU A 154 -8.67 -2.11 19.00
N ALA A 155 -9.48 -2.79 18.19
CA ALA A 155 -10.40 -3.82 18.67
C ALA A 155 -9.69 -5.05 19.25
N LEU A 156 -8.59 -5.49 18.63
CA LEU A 156 -7.84 -6.69 19.06
C LEU A 156 -6.77 -6.38 20.13
N GLY A 157 -6.49 -5.10 20.40
CA GLY A 157 -5.37 -4.63 21.22
C GLY A 157 -3.99 -4.77 20.56
N SER A 158 -3.76 -5.83 19.79
CA SER A 158 -2.55 -6.01 18.99
C SER A 158 -2.86 -6.67 17.65
N LEU A 159 -2.20 -6.20 16.59
CA LEU A 159 -2.30 -6.77 15.25
C LEU A 159 -0.97 -6.54 14.53
N LYS A 160 -0.27 -7.64 14.24
CA LYS A 160 1.00 -7.66 13.52
C LYS A 160 0.73 -8.02 12.06
N VAL A 161 0.88 -7.03 11.19
CA VAL A 161 0.69 -7.16 9.76
C VAL A 161 1.88 -6.55 9.02
N ALA A 162 2.22 -7.11 7.87
CA ALA A 162 3.20 -6.55 6.95
C ALA A 162 2.73 -6.71 5.51
N LEU A 163 3.22 -5.85 4.62
CA LEU A 163 3.06 -6.10 3.19
C LEU A 163 3.95 -7.28 2.77
N PRO A 164 3.50 -8.14 1.84
CA PRO A 164 4.37 -9.15 1.24
C PRO A 164 5.61 -8.49 0.64
N LEU A 165 6.78 -9.01 1.00
CA LEU A 165 8.04 -8.66 0.36
C LEU A 165 8.42 -9.80 -0.58
N THR A 166 8.78 -9.44 -1.81
CA THR A 166 9.22 -10.39 -2.83
C THR A 166 10.69 -10.15 -3.17
N SER A 167 11.39 -11.21 -3.57
CA SER A 167 12.82 -11.14 -3.93
C SER A 167 13.06 -10.25 -5.15
N LEU A 168 12.12 -10.23 -6.09
CA LEU A 168 12.15 -9.43 -7.29
C LEU A 168 11.14 -8.28 -7.19
N SER A 169 11.52 -7.15 -7.79
CA SER A 169 10.64 -5.98 -7.91
C SER A 169 9.56 -6.21 -8.96
N ALA A 170 8.30 -5.96 -8.60
CA ALA A 170 7.16 -6.25 -9.47
C ALA A 170 7.20 -5.47 -10.79
N ASP A 171 7.68 -4.24 -10.79
CA ASP A 171 7.85 -3.43 -12.00
C ASP A 171 8.86 -4.05 -12.98
N LYS A 172 9.97 -4.59 -12.49
CA LYS A 172 10.98 -5.28 -13.30
C LYS A 172 10.39 -6.57 -13.89
N VAL A 173 9.72 -7.38 -13.08
CA VAL A 173 9.09 -8.64 -13.54
C VAL A 173 8.00 -8.37 -14.59
N MET A 174 7.10 -7.42 -14.32
CA MET A 174 6.08 -7.02 -15.30
C MET A 174 6.68 -6.46 -16.60
N THR A 175 7.80 -5.74 -16.50
CA THR A 175 8.53 -5.25 -17.69
C THR A 175 9.14 -6.40 -18.48
N GLY A 176 9.71 -7.40 -17.80
CA GLY A 176 10.23 -8.63 -18.40
C GLY A 176 9.16 -9.40 -19.18
N TRP A 177 7.95 -9.52 -18.63
CA TRP A 177 6.84 -10.17 -19.33
C TRP A 177 6.50 -9.47 -20.66
N LEU A 178 6.56 -8.13 -20.70
CA LEU A 178 6.31 -7.37 -21.93
C LEU A 178 7.47 -7.41 -22.96
N THR A 179 8.65 -7.89 -22.56
CA THR A 179 9.81 -8.06 -23.45
C THR A 179 10.07 -9.52 -23.83
N GLY A 180 9.21 -10.44 -23.39
CA GLY A 180 9.21 -11.84 -23.82
C GLY A 180 9.79 -12.82 -22.79
N GLU A 181 10.01 -12.40 -21.54
CA GLU A 181 10.28 -13.34 -20.46
C GLU A 181 9.09 -14.28 -20.24
N GLN A 182 9.39 -15.51 -19.84
CA GLN A 182 8.37 -16.52 -19.64
C GLN A 182 7.46 -16.14 -18.46
N MET A 183 6.17 -16.05 -18.74
CA MET A 183 5.16 -15.88 -17.69
C MET A 183 4.92 -17.20 -16.95
N PRO A 184 4.52 -17.15 -15.66
CA PRO A 184 4.08 -18.34 -14.94
C PRO A 184 2.89 -19.01 -15.63
N ASN A 185 2.75 -20.32 -15.43
CA ASN A 185 1.58 -21.06 -15.91
C ASN A 185 0.28 -20.44 -15.37
N GLU A 186 -0.80 -20.48 -16.14
CA GLU A 186 -2.11 -19.90 -15.82
C GLU A 186 -2.20 -18.37 -15.92
N TRP A 187 -1.09 -17.66 -16.15
CA TRP A 187 -1.13 -16.21 -16.33
C TRP A 187 -1.21 -15.84 -17.82
N ALA A 188 -1.99 -14.81 -18.12
CA ALA A 188 -2.05 -14.20 -19.44
C ALA A 188 -2.03 -12.67 -19.34
N LEU A 189 -1.55 -12.02 -20.40
CA LEU A 189 -1.58 -10.57 -20.52
C LEU A 189 -2.99 -10.09 -20.88
N GLY A 190 -3.44 -9.03 -20.23
CA GLY A 190 -4.58 -8.24 -20.67
C GLY A 190 -4.20 -7.25 -21.77
N ASP A 191 -4.96 -6.16 -21.85
CA ASP A 191 -4.86 -5.16 -22.93
C ASP A 191 -4.51 -3.74 -22.43
N GLU A 192 -4.12 -3.60 -21.16
CA GLU A 192 -3.79 -2.33 -20.52
C GLU A 192 -2.46 -2.39 -19.76
N CYS A 193 -1.63 -1.36 -19.94
CA CYS A 193 -0.43 -1.15 -19.13
C CYS A 193 -0.17 0.34 -18.87
N GLU A 194 0.54 0.64 -17.78
CA GLU A 194 1.07 1.97 -17.49
C GLU A 194 2.59 1.89 -17.37
N LEU A 195 3.29 2.62 -18.23
CA LEU A 195 4.74 2.76 -18.26
C LEU A 195 5.13 4.08 -17.63
N ARG A 196 6.20 4.09 -16.82
CA ARG A 196 6.79 5.33 -16.30
C ARG A 196 8.30 5.36 -16.48
N ASP A 197 8.80 6.54 -16.80
CA ASP A 197 10.23 6.81 -16.85
C ASP A 197 10.75 7.03 -15.41
N PRO A 198 11.70 6.21 -14.93
CA PRO A 198 12.26 6.39 -13.58
C PRO A 198 13.15 7.63 -13.45
N MET A 199 13.65 8.19 -14.56
CA MET A 199 14.55 9.35 -14.60
C MET A 199 13.84 10.68 -14.86
N ALA A 200 12.69 10.67 -15.55
CA ALA A 200 11.93 11.87 -15.86
C ALA A 200 10.75 12.10 -14.92
N GLU A 201 10.66 13.30 -14.36
CA GLU A 201 9.54 13.69 -13.50
C GLU A 201 8.25 13.79 -14.32
N GLY A 202 7.36 12.81 -14.17
CA GLY A 202 6.04 12.78 -14.82
C GLY A 202 5.99 12.11 -16.19
N GLY A 203 7.09 11.50 -16.67
CA GLY A 203 7.08 10.67 -17.87
C GLY A 203 6.16 9.47 -17.67
N LYS A 204 4.96 9.52 -18.24
CA LYS A 204 3.92 8.49 -18.08
C LYS A 204 3.25 8.22 -19.41
N ILE A 205 3.18 6.93 -19.76
CA ILE A 205 2.46 6.43 -20.93
C ILE A 205 1.45 5.40 -20.44
N ALA A 206 0.20 5.53 -20.87
CA ALA A 206 -0.85 4.58 -20.56
C ALA A 206 -1.41 4.03 -21.88
N ALA A 207 -1.36 2.71 -22.04
CA ALA A 207 -1.95 2.00 -23.17
C ALA A 207 -3.17 1.22 -22.69
N ARG A 208 -4.25 1.23 -23.47
CA ARG A 208 -5.51 0.51 -23.19
C ARG A 208 -6.09 -0.02 -24.50
N GLY A 209 -6.62 -1.24 -24.48
CA GLY A 209 -7.14 -1.89 -25.68
C GLY A 209 -6.06 -2.11 -26.74
N GLN A 210 -4.83 -2.39 -26.32
CA GLN A 210 -3.67 -2.58 -27.21
C GLN A 210 -3.04 -3.96 -26.99
N GLU A 211 -2.38 -4.47 -28.02
CA GLU A 211 -1.48 -5.61 -27.89
C GLU A 211 -0.22 -5.18 -27.13
N LEU A 212 -0.03 -5.71 -25.92
CA LEU A 212 1.03 -5.25 -25.01
C LEU A 212 2.43 -5.70 -25.41
N MET A 213 2.53 -6.73 -26.27
CA MET A 213 3.78 -7.23 -26.86
C MET A 213 4.12 -6.56 -28.19
N SER A 214 3.48 -5.43 -28.51
CA SER A 214 3.69 -4.69 -29.75
C SER A 214 5.02 -3.93 -29.74
N LYS A 215 5.55 -3.66 -30.95
CA LYS A 215 6.84 -2.96 -31.13
C LYS A 215 6.83 -1.57 -30.50
N GLU A 216 5.68 -0.91 -30.48
CA GLU A 216 5.46 0.41 -29.89
C GLU A 216 5.70 0.38 -28.37
N ILE A 217 5.15 -0.62 -27.68
CA ILE A 217 5.33 -0.80 -26.24
C ILE A 217 6.77 -1.21 -25.93
N THR A 218 7.32 -2.15 -26.69
CA THR A 218 8.73 -2.58 -26.53
C THR A 218 9.69 -1.40 -26.74
N ALA A 219 9.47 -0.53 -27.72
CA ALA A 219 10.32 0.64 -27.96
C ALA A 219 10.35 1.62 -26.77
N HIS A 220 9.23 1.79 -26.06
CA HIS A 220 9.21 2.59 -24.83
C HIS A 220 9.99 1.93 -23.69
N ILE A 221 9.89 0.61 -23.55
CA ILE A 221 10.66 -0.17 -22.55
C ILE A 221 12.16 -0.09 -22.86
N GLU A 222 12.57 -0.26 -24.11
CA GLU A 222 13.95 -0.07 -24.58
C GLU A 222 14.46 1.35 -24.33
N GLY A 223 13.56 2.34 -24.35
CA GLY A 223 13.83 3.72 -23.96
C GLY A 223 14.00 3.96 -22.46
N GLY A 224 13.93 2.92 -21.63
CA GLY A 224 14.14 2.98 -20.18
C GLY A 224 12.87 3.11 -19.33
N TYR A 225 11.68 3.00 -19.94
CA TYR A 225 10.43 3.00 -19.18
C TYR A 225 10.22 1.66 -18.47
N LEU A 226 9.64 1.70 -17.27
CA LEU A 226 9.26 0.53 -16.49
C LEU A 226 7.74 0.42 -16.38
N VAL A 227 7.23 -0.80 -16.45
CA VAL A 227 5.82 -1.11 -16.25
C VAL A 227 5.46 -0.94 -14.78
N LYS A 228 4.56 0.00 -14.47
CA LYS A 228 4.06 0.25 -13.10
C LYS A 228 2.67 -0.30 -12.86
N ARG A 229 1.92 -0.57 -13.94
CA ARG A 229 0.62 -1.24 -13.90
C ARG A 229 0.49 -2.16 -15.09
N LEU A 230 -0.06 -3.35 -14.89
CA LEU A 230 -0.28 -4.32 -15.94
C LEU A 230 -1.61 -5.03 -15.75
N ALA A 231 -2.46 -5.02 -16.78
CA ALA A 231 -3.65 -5.85 -16.82
C ALA A 231 -3.25 -7.30 -17.08
N LEU A 232 -3.78 -8.20 -16.28
CA LEU A 232 -3.44 -9.62 -16.24
C LEU A 232 -4.71 -10.44 -16.04
N GLU A 233 -4.64 -11.66 -16.52
CA GLU A 233 -5.62 -12.71 -16.25
C GLU A 233 -4.90 -13.87 -15.54
N TYR A 234 -5.59 -14.49 -14.57
CA TYR A 234 -5.12 -15.65 -13.84
C TYR A 234 -6.14 -16.79 -13.90
N GLY A 235 -5.67 -17.96 -14.35
CA GLY A 235 -6.40 -19.23 -14.33
C GLY A 235 -7.67 -19.27 -15.18
N GLN A 236 -7.82 -18.37 -16.17
CA GLN A 236 -9.08 -18.17 -16.92
C GLN A 236 -10.27 -17.82 -16.02
N VAL A 237 -10.00 -17.35 -14.80
CA VAL A 237 -11.01 -17.10 -13.76
C VAL A 237 -11.01 -15.64 -13.35
N ILE A 238 -9.83 -15.03 -13.12
CA ILE A 238 -9.71 -13.69 -12.56
C ILE A 238 -9.00 -12.75 -13.53
N GLU A 239 -9.64 -11.64 -13.86
CA GLU A 239 -9.03 -10.50 -14.54
C GLU A 239 -8.75 -9.39 -13.51
N PHE A 240 -7.58 -8.78 -13.59
CA PHE A 240 -7.19 -7.69 -12.68
C PHE A 240 -6.09 -6.80 -13.28
N VAL A 241 -5.81 -5.69 -12.62
CA VAL A 241 -4.66 -4.82 -12.89
C VAL A 241 -3.73 -4.90 -11.70
N LEU A 242 -2.55 -5.47 -11.91
CA LEU A 242 -1.47 -5.50 -10.92
C LEU A 242 -0.75 -4.16 -10.90
N HIS A 243 -0.49 -3.64 -9.72
CA HIS A 243 0.37 -2.47 -9.53
C HIS A 243 1.76 -2.87 -9.03
N GLU A 244 2.74 -1.97 -9.20
CA GLU A 244 4.12 -2.15 -8.72
C GLU A 244 4.25 -2.40 -7.20
N ASP A 245 3.26 -1.97 -6.41
CA ASP A 245 3.20 -2.15 -4.96
C ASP A 245 2.46 -3.42 -4.54
N LEU A 246 2.26 -4.36 -5.47
CA LEU A 246 1.51 -5.62 -5.33
C LEU A 246 0.02 -5.43 -4.99
N SER A 247 -0.52 -4.21 -5.04
CA SER A 247 -1.96 -4.01 -4.96
C SER A 247 -2.66 -4.52 -6.22
N ILE A 248 -3.77 -5.23 -6.00
CA ILE A 248 -4.57 -5.84 -7.06
C ILE A 248 -5.81 -4.99 -7.28
N HIS A 249 -5.94 -4.40 -8.46
CA HIS A 249 -7.01 -3.47 -8.79
C HIS A 249 -7.96 -4.04 -9.84
N ARG A 250 -9.19 -3.51 -9.87
CA ARG A 250 -10.21 -3.86 -10.89
C ARG A 250 -10.44 -5.37 -11.03
N ILE A 251 -10.44 -6.07 -9.90
CA ILE A 251 -10.71 -7.51 -9.84
C ILE A 251 -12.09 -7.80 -10.43
N ARG A 252 -12.13 -8.74 -11.38
CA ARG A 252 -13.33 -9.24 -12.03
C ARG A 252 -13.16 -10.73 -12.29
N LEU A 253 -14.28 -11.42 -12.35
CA LEU A 253 -14.30 -12.78 -12.89
C LEU A 253 -14.41 -12.68 -14.41
N THR A 254 -13.78 -13.60 -15.14
CA THR A 254 -13.95 -13.76 -16.59
C THR A 254 -15.44 -13.96 -16.91
N GLU A 255 -15.83 -13.60 -18.13
CA GLU A 255 -17.24 -13.70 -18.56
C GLU A 255 -17.74 -15.14 -18.48
N GLU A 256 -16.97 -16.09 -19.00
CA GLU A 256 -17.31 -17.52 -18.99
C GLU A 256 -17.53 -18.06 -17.57
N PHE A 257 -16.66 -17.69 -16.63
CA PHE A 257 -16.76 -18.16 -15.26
C PHE A 257 -17.88 -17.47 -14.47
N ARG A 258 -18.20 -16.22 -14.82
CA ARG A 258 -19.32 -15.50 -14.21
C ARG A 258 -20.66 -16.14 -14.57
N ASP A 259 -20.85 -16.51 -15.83
CA ASP A 259 -22.07 -17.18 -16.28
C ASP A 259 -22.28 -18.53 -15.57
N GLN A 260 -21.19 -19.27 -15.32
CA GLN A 260 -21.23 -20.50 -14.52
C GLN A 260 -21.63 -20.22 -13.07
N ILE A 261 -21.02 -19.21 -12.44
CA ILE A 261 -21.34 -18.83 -11.06
C ILE A 261 -22.79 -18.38 -10.93
N ASP A 262 -23.28 -17.56 -11.86
CA ASP A 262 -24.64 -17.04 -11.80
C ASP A 262 -25.67 -18.18 -11.94
N ALA A 263 -25.35 -19.23 -12.70
CA ALA A 263 -26.19 -20.44 -12.80
C ALA A 263 -26.18 -21.31 -11.53
N ASP A 264 -25.03 -21.40 -10.84
CA ASP A 264 -24.84 -22.23 -9.65
C ASP A 264 -25.13 -21.47 -8.33
N THR A 265 -25.41 -20.16 -8.40
CA THR A 265 -25.64 -19.32 -7.23
C THR A 265 -26.97 -19.68 -6.55
N PRO A 266 -26.97 -20.00 -5.24
CA PRO A 266 -28.20 -20.24 -4.51
C PRO A 266 -29.13 -19.01 -4.47
N ASP A 267 -30.45 -19.24 -4.50
CA ASP A 267 -31.45 -18.18 -4.30
C ASP A 267 -31.41 -17.60 -2.87
N ASP A 268 -31.00 -18.42 -1.90
CA ASP A 268 -30.88 -18.00 -0.50
C ASP A 268 -29.67 -17.06 -0.31
N VAL A 269 -29.93 -15.86 0.21
CA VAL A 269 -28.94 -14.78 0.32
C VAL A 269 -27.75 -15.19 1.21
N ILE A 270 -27.98 -15.98 2.25
CA ILE A 270 -26.94 -16.43 3.18
C ILE A 270 -26.04 -17.46 2.48
N ALA A 271 -26.64 -18.48 1.86
CA ALA A 271 -25.89 -19.49 1.11
C ALA A 271 -25.13 -18.89 -0.08
N ALA A 272 -25.71 -17.89 -0.75
CA ALA A 272 -25.08 -17.17 -1.84
C ALA A 272 -23.88 -16.34 -1.36
N LEU A 273 -23.98 -15.72 -0.17
CA LEU A 273 -22.87 -14.99 0.43
C LEU A 273 -21.76 -15.94 0.91
N ASP A 274 -22.12 -17.05 1.54
CA ASP A 274 -21.21 -18.11 1.99
C ASP A 274 -20.33 -18.61 0.85
N ALA A 275 -20.95 -19.03 -0.26
CA ALA A 275 -20.26 -19.47 -1.47
C ALA A 275 -19.32 -18.38 -2.03
N ALA A 276 -19.75 -17.12 -2.03
CA ALA A 276 -18.95 -16.01 -2.56
C ALA A 276 -17.73 -15.69 -1.68
N VAL A 277 -17.89 -15.67 -0.36
CA VAL A 277 -16.81 -15.38 0.60
C VAL A 277 -15.77 -16.48 0.56
N TRP A 278 -16.20 -17.74 0.60
CA TRP A 278 -15.30 -18.89 0.52
C TRP A 278 -14.50 -18.92 -0.79
N ARG A 279 -15.18 -18.68 -1.92
CA ARG A 279 -14.55 -18.62 -3.25
C ARG A 279 -13.51 -17.53 -3.31
N TRP A 280 -13.89 -16.28 -3.01
CA TRP A 280 -12.95 -15.16 -3.08
C TRP A 280 -11.75 -15.33 -2.15
N GLY A 281 -11.94 -15.89 -0.95
CA GLY A 281 -10.82 -16.20 -0.06
C GLY A 281 -9.86 -17.20 -0.66
N THR A 282 -10.39 -18.29 -1.22
CA THR A 282 -9.59 -19.36 -1.84
C THR A 282 -8.86 -18.88 -3.09
N ASP A 283 -9.58 -18.17 -3.96
CA ASP A 283 -9.07 -17.68 -5.25
C ASP A 283 -8.02 -16.58 -5.07
N LEU A 284 -8.25 -15.62 -4.17
CA LEU A 284 -7.26 -14.57 -3.85
C LEU A 284 -6.02 -15.15 -3.19
N THR A 285 -6.17 -16.18 -2.36
CA THR A 285 -5.02 -16.88 -1.75
C THR A 285 -4.17 -17.58 -2.81
N ARG A 286 -4.82 -18.28 -3.74
CA ARG A 286 -4.12 -18.94 -4.85
C ARG A 286 -3.41 -17.93 -5.74
N LEU A 287 -4.10 -16.86 -6.12
CA LEU A 287 -3.53 -15.77 -6.90
C LEU A 287 -2.34 -15.12 -6.19
N MET A 288 -2.47 -14.80 -4.90
CA MET A 288 -1.41 -14.15 -4.13
C MET A 288 -0.18 -15.04 -3.98
N ASN A 289 -0.36 -16.34 -3.72
CA ASN A 289 0.76 -17.29 -3.69
C ASN A 289 1.47 -17.35 -5.04
N SER A 290 0.72 -17.51 -6.14
CA SER A 290 1.29 -17.56 -7.48
C SER A 290 1.99 -16.24 -7.86
N LEU A 291 1.44 -15.10 -7.44
CA LEU A 291 2.04 -13.79 -7.62
C LEU A 291 3.37 -13.68 -6.87
N VAL A 292 3.40 -14.05 -5.58
CA VAL A 292 4.61 -14.03 -4.77
C VAL A 292 5.69 -14.91 -5.38
N ASP A 293 5.35 -16.13 -5.82
CA ASP A 293 6.28 -17.05 -6.48
C ASP A 293 6.82 -16.46 -7.79
N ALA A 294 5.95 -15.86 -8.61
CA ALA A 294 6.33 -15.18 -9.85
C ALA A 294 7.30 -14.02 -9.63
N MET A 295 7.22 -13.39 -8.45
CA MET A 295 8.11 -12.30 -8.03
C MET A 295 9.35 -12.82 -7.28
N GLY A 296 9.71 -14.10 -7.42
CA GLY A 296 10.91 -14.69 -6.83
C GLY A 296 10.73 -15.14 -5.38
N GLY A 297 9.49 -15.34 -4.93
CA GLY A 297 9.16 -15.82 -3.59
C GLY A 297 9.37 -14.76 -2.50
N ILE A 298 8.99 -15.13 -1.28
CA ILE A 298 9.34 -14.37 -0.08
C ILE A 298 10.82 -14.65 0.20
N PRO A 299 11.67 -13.61 0.38
CA PRO A 299 13.07 -13.82 0.69
C PRO A 299 13.23 -14.67 1.96
N ASP A 300 13.95 -15.79 1.85
CA ASP A 300 14.38 -16.56 3.03
C ASP A 300 15.28 -15.66 3.89
N GLN A 301 14.95 -15.53 5.17
CA GLN A 301 15.78 -14.79 6.11
C GLN A 301 17.14 -15.47 6.41
N ASP A 302 17.40 -16.66 5.86
CA ASP A 302 18.56 -17.51 6.16
C ASP A 302 19.58 -17.69 5.00
N SER A 303 19.33 -17.17 3.80
CA SER A 303 20.26 -17.36 2.67
C SER A 303 21.35 -16.29 2.54
N PHE A 304 21.63 -15.53 3.59
CA PHE A 304 22.83 -14.67 3.68
C PHE A 304 23.95 -15.39 4.44
N GLN A 305 24.58 -16.38 3.81
CA GLN A 305 25.95 -16.73 4.16
C GLN A 305 26.88 -15.83 3.33
N LEU A 306 27.53 -14.87 4.00
CA LEU A 306 28.67 -14.17 3.42
C LEU A 306 29.72 -15.22 3.07
N VAL A 307 29.94 -15.42 1.77
CA VAL A 307 31.14 -16.08 1.27
C VAL A 307 32.33 -15.26 1.77
N GLN A 308 33.08 -15.83 2.71
CA GLN A 308 34.38 -15.30 3.08
C GLN A 308 35.35 -15.64 1.95
N GLU A 309 35.58 -14.70 1.03
CA GLU A 309 36.72 -14.76 0.13
C GLU A 309 37.78 -13.76 0.59
N GLN A 310 38.88 -14.31 1.11
CA GLN A 310 40.19 -13.66 1.16
C GLN A 310 40.70 -13.52 -0.27
N ASP A 311 41.01 -12.30 -0.71
CA ASP A 311 42.35 -11.84 -1.11
C ASP A 311 42.30 -10.61 -2.05
N ASP A 312 43.18 -9.66 -1.74
CA ASP A 312 43.78 -8.58 -2.53
C ASP A 312 42.91 -7.54 -3.27
N ILE A 313 42.88 -6.34 -2.68
CA ILE A 313 42.45 -5.07 -3.28
C ILE A 313 43.65 -4.43 -4.02
N PRO A 314 43.55 -4.05 -5.31
CA PRO A 314 44.39 -3.00 -5.88
C PRO A 314 43.64 -1.66 -5.89
N ALA A 315 44.29 -0.65 -5.32
CA ALA A 315 43.84 0.74 -5.24
C ALA A 315 43.88 1.47 -6.60
N GLY A 316 42.86 2.28 -6.90
CA GLY A 316 42.89 3.30 -7.95
C GLY A 316 41.64 4.21 -7.93
N PRO A 317 41.75 5.54 -8.03
CA PRO A 317 40.62 6.46 -7.88
C PRO A 317 39.93 6.76 -9.22
N LEU A 318 38.60 6.91 -9.21
CA LEU A 318 37.84 7.50 -10.32
C LEU A 318 37.01 8.69 -9.84
N THR A 319 37.10 9.78 -10.59
CA THR A 319 36.66 11.15 -10.26
C THR A 319 35.17 11.41 -10.48
N LEU A 320 34.59 12.16 -9.54
CA LEU A 320 33.22 12.70 -9.52
C LEU A 320 33.03 13.92 -10.44
N SER A 321 31.83 14.05 -11.02
CA SER A 321 31.28 15.35 -11.46
C SER A 321 29.85 15.50 -10.93
N ALA A 322 29.53 16.72 -10.48
CA ALA A 322 28.35 17.04 -9.68
C ALA A 322 27.27 17.79 -10.48
N SER A 323 26.00 17.66 -10.07
CA SER A 323 25.08 18.79 -10.02
C SER A 323 23.93 18.55 -9.03
N VAL A 324 23.55 19.61 -8.31
CA VAL A 324 22.57 19.66 -7.22
C VAL A 324 21.33 20.41 -7.68
N GLY A 325 20.13 19.99 -7.25
CA GLY A 325 18.95 20.88 -7.28
C GLY A 325 17.60 20.30 -6.85
N LYS A 326 16.94 21.03 -5.91
CA LYS A 326 15.54 20.96 -5.41
C LYS A 326 15.19 19.93 -4.33
N ALA A 327 15.42 20.31 -3.06
CA ALA A 327 15.49 19.41 -1.91
C ALA A 327 14.36 19.48 -0.84
N SER A 328 13.41 20.44 -0.80
CA SER A 328 12.60 20.61 0.44
C SER A 328 11.26 19.85 0.53
N GLU A 329 10.54 19.56 -0.56
CA GLU A 329 9.34 18.69 -0.49
C GLU A 329 9.68 17.21 -0.68
N LYS A 330 10.70 16.91 -1.50
CA LYS A 330 11.28 15.58 -1.65
C LYS A 330 11.87 15.07 -0.34
N ALA A 331 12.48 15.95 0.48
CA ALA A 331 13.00 15.58 1.80
C ALA A 331 11.90 14.96 2.68
N VAL A 332 10.73 15.60 2.85
CA VAL A 332 9.67 15.12 3.76
C VAL A 332 9.11 13.74 3.35
N MET A 333 8.93 13.50 2.05
CA MET A 333 8.48 12.19 1.53
C MET A 333 9.57 11.11 1.62
N ILE A 334 10.83 11.47 1.41
CA ILE A 334 11.97 10.56 1.57
C ILE A 334 12.12 10.21 3.06
N THR A 335 12.04 11.18 3.97
CA THR A 335 12.13 10.94 5.42
C THR A 335 11.02 9.99 5.90
N SER A 336 9.78 10.17 5.43
CA SER A 336 8.68 9.25 5.77
C SER A 336 8.95 7.80 5.31
N LYS A 337 9.52 7.62 4.12
CA LYS A 337 9.87 6.28 3.61
C LYS A 337 11.04 5.66 4.35
N LEU A 338 12.04 6.46 4.74
CA LEU A 338 13.18 6.00 5.55
C LEU A 338 12.73 5.50 6.93
N TYR A 339 11.83 6.23 7.60
CA TYR A 339 11.24 5.76 8.85
C TYR A 339 10.41 4.49 8.67
N GLN A 340 9.63 4.39 7.59
CA GLN A 340 8.88 3.17 7.28
C GLN A 340 9.81 1.97 7.06
N MET A 341 10.91 2.15 6.31
CA MET A 341 11.89 1.08 6.08
C MET A 341 12.58 0.65 7.38
N ARG A 342 12.90 1.59 8.27
CA ARG A 342 13.41 1.27 9.62
C ARG A 342 12.42 0.46 10.43
N GLN A 343 11.17 0.92 10.53
CA GLN A 343 10.12 0.21 11.28
C GLN A 343 9.87 -1.18 10.71
N GLN A 344 9.92 -1.32 9.39
CA GLN A 344 9.77 -2.59 8.70
C GLN A 344 10.93 -3.56 9.01
N GLN A 345 12.18 -3.10 9.05
CA GLN A 345 13.32 -3.94 9.42
C GLN A 345 13.26 -4.40 10.88
N ILE A 346 12.90 -3.49 11.80
CA ILE A 346 12.69 -3.81 13.21
C ILE A 346 11.54 -4.82 13.38
N PHE A 347 10.45 -4.65 12.62
CA PHE A 347 9.31 -5.55 12.66
C PHE A 347 9.66 -6.96 12.15
N LEU A 348 10.39 -7.06 11.03
CA LEU A 348 10.71 -8.34 10.39
C LEU A 348 11.83 -9.13 11.09
N GLY A 349 12.80 -8.43 11.69
CA GLY A 349 13.97 -9.05 12.31
C GLY A 349 14.03 -9.00 13.83
N GLY A 350 13.22 -8.15 14.46
CA GLY A 350 13.37 -7.75 15.87
C GLY A 350 14.45 -6.68 16.07
N GLU A 351 14.38 -5.96 17.19
CA GLU A 351 15.29 -4.85 17.51
C GLU A 351 16.77 -5.28 17.54
N GLU A 352 17.07 -6.44 18.13
CA GLU A 352 18.45 -6.95 18.26
C GLU A 352 19.07 -7.29 16.89
N ARG A 353 18.29 -7.87 15.98
CA ARG A 353 18.77 -8.16 14.62
C ARG A 353 18.95 -6.90 13.78
N PHE A 354 18.11 -5.90 14.01
CA PHE A 354 18.28 -4.60 13.37
C PHE A 354 19.53 -3.88 13.88
N LYS A 355 19.82 -3.92 15.20
CA LYS A 355 21.09 -3.41 15.76
C LYS A 355 22.31 -4.06 15.11
N GLN A 356 22.30 -5.38 14.95
CA GLN A 356 23.37 -6.11 14.25
C GLN A 356 23.53 -5.65 12.80
N SER A 357 22.42 -5.38 12.10
CA SER A 357 22.45 -4.84 10.73
C SER A 357 23.06 -3.43 10.70
N VAL A 358 22.71 -2.58 11.66
CA VAL A 358 23.29 -1.24 11.80
C VAL A 358 24.80 -1.32 12.07
N GLU A 359 25.25 -2.18 12.97
CA GLU A 359 26.67 -2.40 13.24
C GLU A 359 27.43 -2.91 12.02
N HIS A 360 26.83 -3.83 11.26
CA HIS A 360 27.45 -4.40 10.07
C HIS A 360 27.71 -3.36 8.98
N TYR A 361 26.73 -2.48 8.70
CA TYR A 361 26.83 -1.50 7.62
C TYR A 361 27.41 -0.14 8.07
N ARG A 362 27.49 0.14 9.36
CA ARG A 362 28.03 1.39 9.92
C ARG A 362 29.42 1.77 9.39
N PRO A 363 30.43 0.86 9.33
CA PRO A 363 31.76 1.22 8.84
C PRO A 363 31.75 1.73 7.39
N MET A 364 30.86 1.17 6.57
CA MET A 364 30.70 1.57 5.17
C MET A 364 30.12 3.00 5.05
N PHE A 365 29.14 3.33 5.91
CA PHE A 365 28.62 4.70 6.00
C PHE A 365 29.68 5.67 6.54
N GLU A 366 30.42 5.31 7.59
CA GLU A 366 31.46 6.14 8.17
C GLU A 366 32.58 6.48 7.17
N GLN A 367 32.97 5.51 6.34
CA GLN A 367 33.95 5.72 5.28
C GLN A 367 33.45 6.75 4.24
N VAL A 368 32.23 6.58 3.72
CA VAL A 368 31.67 7.53 2.73
C VAL A 368 31.44 8.91 3.34
N MET A 369 30.97 8.98 4.60
CA MET A 369 30.81 10.23 5.32
C MET A 369 32.15 10.95 5.54
N ALA A 370 33.23 10.23 5.83
CA ALA A 370 34.56 10.79 5.99
C ALA A 370 35.13 11.29 4.65
N ASP A 371 35.01 10.49 3.59
CA ASP A 371 35.53 10.80 2.26
C ASP A 371 34.80 11.99 1.62
N GLN A 372 33.47 12.06 1.78
CA GLN A 372 32.63 13.10 1.16
C GLN A 372 32.27 14.25 2.12
N LYS A 373 32.67 14.18 3.40
CA LYS A 373 32.28 15.11 4.46
C LYS A 373 30.78 15.40 4.46
N CYS A 374 29.97 14.34 4.51
CA CYS A 374 28.52 14.42 4.37
C CYS A 374 27.78 13.73 5.53
N ASP A 375 26.47 13.97 5.60
CA ASP A 375 25.55 13.34 6.55
C ASP A 375 25.16 11.90 6.11
N PRO A 376 24.63 11.05 7.02
CA PRO A 376 24.28 9.66 6.68
C PRO A 376 23.29 9.53 5.51
N ILE A 377 22.39 10.51 5.33
CA ILE A 377 21.39 10.50 4.26
C ILE A 377 22.03 10.80 2.90
N LYS A 378 23.03 11.67 2.84
CA LYS A 378 23.82 11.87 1.62
C LYS A 378 24.75 10.70 1.34
N ALA A 379 25.33 10.08 2.38
CA ALA A 379 26.13 8.87 2.22
C ALA A 379 25.28 7.72 1.64
N LEU A 380 24.01 7.59 2.06
CA LEU A 380 23.07 6.63 1.50
C LEU A 380 22.94 6.74 -0.02
N ILE A 381 22.85 7.94 -0.58
CA ILE A 381 22.70 8.14 -2.04
C ILE A 381 23.86 7.49 -2.79
N THR A 382 25.09 7.75 -2.35
CA THR A 382 26.30 7.15 -2.92
C THR A 382 26.30 5.62 -2.79
N LEU A 383 25.89 5.11 -1.63
CA LEU A 383 25.86 3.66 -1.37
C LEU A 383 24.79 2.95 -2.20
N LEU A 384 23.62 3.57 -2.40
CA LEU A 384 22.58 3.05 -3.26
C LEU A 384 22.98 3.09 -4.74
N ASP A 385 23.66 4.14 -5.18
CA ASP A 385 24.20 4.22 -6.54
C ASP A 385 25.24 3.12 -6.81
N ASN A 386 26.07 2.78 -5.82
CA ASN A 386 27.02 1.67 -5.90
C ASN A 386 26.35 0.29 -5.85
N ALA A 387 25.16 0.18 -5.25
CA ALA A 387 24.38 -1.05 -5.20
C ALA A 387 23.56 -1.32 -6.48
N LYS A 388 23.48 -0.35 -7.40
CA LYS A 388 22.76 -0.50 -8.68
C LYS A 388 23.37 -1.63 -9.51
N GLY A 389 22.52 -2.52 -10.00
CA GLY A 389 22.96 -3.68 -10.80
C GLY A 389 23.46 -4.86 -9.97
N HIS A 390 23.47 -4.77 -8.63
CA HIS A 390 23.71 -5.92 -7.77
C HIS A 390 22.49 -6.87 -7.80
N GLN A 391 22.71 -8.18 -7.73
CA GLN A 391 21.63 -9.18 -7.73
C GLN A 391 20.59 -8.98 -6.61
N ASN A 392 20.98 -8.28 -5.54
CA ASN A 392 20.16 -7.99 -4.35
C ASN A 392 19.86 -6.49 -4.18
N GLU A 393 19.87 -5.70 -5.26
CA GLU A 393 19.65 -4.25 -5.25
C GLU A 393 18.42 -3.83 -4.43
N GLY A 394 17.30 -4.53 -4.60
CA GLY A 394 16.05 -4.22 -3.88
C GLY A 394 16.20 -4.38 -2.36
N MET A 395 16.80 -5.49 -1.91
CA MET A 395 17.03 -5.74 -0.49
C MET A 395 18.03 -4.74 0.11
N LEU A 396 19.14 -4.48 -0.59
CA LEU A 396 20.15 -3.51 -0.16
C LEU A 396 19.55 -2.12 -0.04
N MET A 397 18.65 -1.75 -0.96
CA MET A 397 17.94 -0.48 -0.89
C MET A 397 17.12 -0.34 0.39
N HIS A 398 16.41 -1.39 0.80
CA HIS A 398 15.64 -1.39 2.05
C HIS A 398 16.54 -1.35 3.30
N VAL A 399 17.58 -2.19 3.36
CA VAL A 399 18.44 -2.32 4.55
C VAL A 399 19.30 -1.07 4.73
N LEU A 400 19.96 -0.58 3.68
CA LEU A 400 20.80 0.61 3.77
C LEU A 400 19.98 1.86 4.10
N SER A 401 18.76 1.97 3.57
CA SER A 401 17.85 3.06 3.90
C SER A 401 17.43 3.05 5.37
N ALA A 402 17.15 1.87 5.93
CA ALA A 402 16.83 1.71 7.34
C ALA A 402 18.03 2.05 8.24
N VAL A 403 19.23 1.59 7.88
CA VAL A 403 20.48 1.89 8.62
C VAL A 403 20.82 3.38 8.55
N ALA A 404 20.71 4.01 7.37
CA ALA A 404 20.93 5.45 7.22
C ALA A 404 19.98 6.27 8.10
N CYS A 405 18.72 5.85 8.19
CA CYS A 405 17.73 6.46 9.08
C CYS A 405 18.14 6.35 10.56
N GLU A 406 18.62 5.18 10.98
CA GLU A 406 19.04 4.93 12.36
C GLU A 406 20.34 5.65 12.72
N LEU A 407 21.28 5.78 11.78
CA LEU A 407 22.51 6.56 11.98
C LEU A 407 22.25 8.07 12.03
N ALA A 408 21.26 8.56 11.28
CA ALA A 408 20.87 9.96 11.30
C ALA A 408 20.08 10.33 12.57
N GLU A 409 19.20 9.44 13.01
CA GLU A 409 18.35 9.62 14.20
C GLU A 409 18.21 8.30 14.97
N PRO A 410 19.10 8.03 15.94
CA PRO A 410 19.05 6.82 16.73
C PRO A 410 17.71 6.69 17.48
N SER A 411 17.03 5.57 17.30
CA SER A 411 15.75 5.26 17.94
C SER A 411 15.85 4.08 18.90
N LEU A 412 16.82 3.18 18.66
CA LEU A 412 17.24 2.15 19.59
C LEU A 412 18.40 2.75 20.39
N GLY A 413 18.21 2.93 21.70
CA GLY A 413 19.20 3.57 22.57
C GLY A 413 20.62 3.02 22.32
N GLU A 414 21.63 3.90 22.34
CA GLU A 414 23.02 3.54 22.04
C GLU A 414 23.41 2.27 22.82
N ALA A 415 23.76 1.21 22.08
CA ALA A 415 24.47 0.09 22.67
C ALA A 415 25.79 0.65 23.21
N ALA A 416 25.96 0.54 24.53
CA ALA A 416 27.12 1.02 25.26
C ALA A 416 28.43 0.38 24.81
#